data_AF-A0A183AB19-F1
#
_entry.id   AF-A0A183AB19-F1
#
_cell.length_a   1.000
_cell.length_b   1.000
_cell.length_c   1.000
_cell.angle_alpha   90.00
_cell.angle_beta   90.00
_cell.angle_gamma   90.00
#
_symmetry.space_group_name_H-M   'P 1'
#
loop_
_entity.id
_entity.type
_entity.pdbx_description
1 polymer ?
#
loop_
_entity_poly.entity_id
_entity_poly.type
_entity_poly.pdbx_seq_one_letter_code
_entity_poly.pdbx_strand_id
1 'polypeptide(L)'
;MRSHSSHAELRARDILLLYRSVLDRRSEKPPFSYIALIAMAIQASPSKRCTLSEIYQYLYTQFAFFRGQYTGWKNSVRHNLSLNEVFIKLPKGEYMNAHNSLPTLNC
;
A
#
# COMPACT_ATOMS: atom_id res chain seq x y z
N MET A 1 0.76 -34.13 -27.70
CA MET A 1 1.54 -33.25 -28.60
C MET A 1 1.08 -31.82 -28.38
N ARG A 2 1.77 -31.02 -27.57
CA ARG A 2 1.35 -29.65 -27.24
C ARG A 2 2.21 -28.61 -27.94
N SER A 3 1.48 -27.66 -28.55
CA SER A 3 1.76 -26.22 -28.59
C SER A 3 2.89 -25.71 -29.49
N HIS A 4 2.58 -25.54 -30.79
CA HIS A 4 3.19 -24.48 -31.58
C HIS A 4 2.48 -23.16 -31.24
N SER A 5 2.88 -22.50 -30.15
CA SER A 5 2.49 -21.10 -29.95
C SER A 5 3.11 -20.28 -31.06
N SER A 6 2.29 -19.61 -31.87
CA SER A 6 2.77 -18.94 -33.07
C SER A 6 3.74 -17.80 -32.71
N HIS A 7 4.75 -17.56 -33.54
CA HIS A 7 5.69 -16.45 -33.35
C HIS A 7 4.99 -15.08 -33.18
N ALA A 8 3.79 -14.93 -33.76
CA ALA A 8 2.93 -13.77 -33.57
C ALA A 8 2.39 -13.65 -32.13
N GLU A 9 2.07 -14.76 -31.46
CA GLU A 9 1.65 -14.77 -30.04
C GLU A 9 2.80 -14.37 -29.11
N LEU A 10 4.02 -14.84 -29.37
CA LEU A 10 5.20 -14.47 -28.58
C LEU A 10 5.49 -12.96 -28.72
N ARG A 11 5.44 -12.42 -29.94
CA ARG A 11 5.59 -10.96 -30.19
C ARG A 11 4.50 -10.14 -29.51
N ALA A 12 3.24 -10.58 -29.55
CA ALA A 12 2.15 -9.91 -28.87
C ALA A 12 2.34 -9.92 -27.34
N ARG A 13 2.83 -11.04 -26.77
CA ARG A 13 3.17 -11.13 -25.35
C ARG A 13 4.30 -10.17 -24.98
N ASP A 14 5.35 -10.09 -25.78
CA ASP A 14 6.47 -9.17 -25.53
C ASP A 14 6.03 -7.71 -25.56
N ILE A 15 5.17 -7.33 -26.53
CA ILE A 15 4.58 -5.99 -26.60
C ILE A 15 3.72 -5.70 -25.37
N LEU A 16 2.91 -6.66 -24.90
CA LEU A 16 2.10 -6.50 -23.69
C LEU A 16 2.95 -6.40 -22.42
N LEU A 17 4.05 -7.15 -22.33
CA LEU A 17 4.99 -7.07 -21.21
C LEU A 17 5.71 -5.71 -21.18
N LEU A 18 6.12 -5.20 -22.34
CA LEU A 18 6.69 -3.86 -22.47
C LEU A 18 5.69 -2.77 -22.09
N TYR A 19 4.43 -2.87 -22.57
CA TYR A 19 3.39 -1.92 -22.21
C TYR A 19 3.10 -1.92 -20.70
N ARG A 20 2.99 -3.10 -20.07
CA ARG A 20 2.86 -3.22 -18.61
C ARG A 20 4.04 -2.59 -17.87
N SER A 21 5.27 -2.82 -18.34
CA SER A 21 6.47 -2.21 -17.75
C SER A 21 6.50 -0.68 -17.91
N VAL A 22 5.97 -0.14 -19.01
CA VAL A 22 5.84 1.31 -19.22
C VAL A 22 4.74 1.90 -18.33
N LEU A 23 3.63 1.19 -18.12
CA LEU A 23 2.59 1.61 -17.20
C LEU A 23 3.06 1.60 -15.74
N ASP A 24 3.78 0.56 -15.31
CA ASP A 24 4.39 0.49 -13.97
C ASP A 24 5.41 1.63 -13.76
N ARG A 25 6.14 2.03 -14.81
CA ARG A 25 7.07 3.17 -14.79
C ARG A 25 6.38 4.53 -14.61
N ARG A 26 5.09 4.66 -14.95
CA ARG A 26 4.33 5.92 -14.80
C ARG A 26 3.72 6.10 -13.41
N SER A 27 3.62 5.02 -12.63
CA SER A 27 3.21 5.11 -11.24
C SER A 27 4.40 5.51 -10.37
N GLU A 28 4.78 6.78 -10.43
CA GLU A 28 5.86 7.33 -9.62
C GLU A 28 5.49 7.32 -8.13
N LYS A 29 6.50 7.19 -7.26
CA LYS A 29 6.31 7.24 -5.82
C LYS A 29 5.67 8.59 -5.46
N PRO A 30 4.55 8.60 -4.71
CA PRO A 30 3.94 9.85 -4.28
C PRO A 30 4.96 10.73 -3.52
N PRO A 31 4.88 12.07 -3.65
CA PRO A 31 5.81 13.02 -3.02
C PRO A 31 5.49 13.21 -1.52
N PHE A 32 5.26 12.10 -0.81
CA PHE A 32 4.90 12.05 0.60
C PHE A 32 5.78 11.04 1.32
N SER A 33 6.14 11.35 2.57
CA SER A 33 6.82 10.39 3.44
C SER A 33 5.86 9.26 3.83
N TYR A 34 6.39 8.10 4.25
CA TYR A 34 5.56 7.02 4.77
C TYR A 34 4.76 7.44 6.01
N ILE A 35 5.32 8.32 6.84
CA ILE A 35 4.61 8.91 7.99
C ILE A 35 3.36 9.67 7.50
N ALA A 36 3.50 10.55 6.51
CA ALA A 36 2.37 11.29 5.95
C ALA A 36 1.33 10.36 5.31
N LEU A 37 1.78 9.35 4.56
CA LEU A 37 0.92 8.36 3.91
C LEU A 37 0.09 7.55 4.92
N ILE A 38 0.72 7.10 6.02
CA ILE A 38 0.04 6.39 7.10
C ILE A 38 -0.95 7.32 7.81
N ALA A 39 -0.54 8.56 8.11
CA ALA A 39 -1.41 9.53 8.76
C ALA A 39 -2.65 9.85 7.90
N MET A 40 -2.52 9.95 6.58
CA MET A 40 -3.65 10.13 5.66
C MET A 40 -4.61 8.93 5.70
N ALA A 41 -4.09 7.71 5.72
CA ALA A 41 -4.91 6.50 5.83
C ALA A 41 -5.74 6.50 7.11
N ILE A 42 -5.10 6.79 8.26
CA ILE A 42 -5.78 6.83 9.56
C ILE A 42 -6.80 7.98 9.62
N GLN A 43 -6.48 9.15 9.07
CA GLN A 43 -7.41 10.28 9.02
C GLN A 43 -8.63 10.01 8.13
N ALA A 44 -8.48 9.22 7.07
CA ALA A 44 -9.58 8.81 6.20
C ALA A 44 -10.54 7.83 6.89
N SER A 45 -10.11 7.12 7.94
CA SER A 45 -10.98 6.25 8.71
C SER A 45 -11.97 7.04 9.57
N PRO A 46 -13.26 6.69 9.58
CA PRO A 46 -14.27 7.33 10.45
C PRO A 46 -13.91 7.25 11.93
N SER A 47 -13.26 6.17 12.36
CA SER A 47 -12.88 5.95 13.76
C SER A 47 -11.55 6.61 14.13
N LYS A 48 -10.84 7.23 13.16
CA LYS A 48 -9.45 7.70 13.31
C LYS A 48 -8.49 6.60 13.78
N ARG A 49 -8.84 5.36 13.42
CA ARG A 49 -8.05 4.16 13.64
C ARG A 49 -8.02 3.35 12.35
N CYS A 50 -6.88 2.75 12.04
CA CYS A 50 -6.76 1.79 10.95
C CYS A 50 -5.96 0.57 11.39
N THR A 51 -6.28 -0.57 10.82
CA THR A 51 -5.44 -1.75 10.85
C THR A 51 -4.32 -1.66 9.82
N LEU A 52 -3.28 -2.48 9.98
CA LEU A 52 -2.22 -2.60 8.98
C LEU A 52 -2.78 -2.96 7.58
N SER A 53 -3.79 -3.84 7.55
CA SER A 53 -4.46 -4.24 6.32
C SER A 53 -5.21 -3.06 5.68
N GLU A 54 -5.92 -2.28 6.47
CA GLU A 54 -6.64 -1.08 6.00
C GLU A 54 -5.68 -0.01 5.48
N ILE A 55 -4.51 0.17 6.10
CA ILE A 55 -3.47 1.06 5.57
C ILE A 55 -2.99 0.56 4.19
N TYR A 56 -2.75 -0.74 4.04
CA TYR A 56 -2.36 -1.30 2.74
C TYR A 56 -3.45 -1.06 1.68
N GLN A 57 -4.71 -1.28 2.04
CA GLN A 57 -5.84 -1.08 1.15
C GLN A 57 -6.01 0.39 0.77
N TYR A 58 -5.88 1.31 1.72
CA TYR A 58 -5.94 2.75 1.46
C TYR A 58 -4.85 3.16 0.47
N LEU A 59 -3.60 2.79 0.72
CA LEU A 59 -2.49 3.12 -0.18
C LEU A 59 -2.69 2.54 -1.58
N TYR A 60 -3.12 1.27 -1.67
CA TYR A 60 -3.43 0.60 -2.93
C TYR A 60 -4.53 1.33 -3.72
N THR A 61 -5.59 1.78 -3.05
CA THR A 61 -6.70 2.49 -3.70
C THR A 61 -6.31 3.89 -4.14
N GLN A 62 -5.59 4.64 -3.32
CA GLN A 62 -5.29 6.05 -3.58
C GLN A 62 -4.14 6.28 -4.55
N PHE A 63 -3.09 5.45 -4.54
CA PHE A 63 -1.90 5.68 -5.36
C PHE A 63 -1.53 4.46 -6.20
N ALA A 64 -1.42 4.67 -7.52
CA ALA A 64 -1.05 3.61 -8.47
C ALA A 64 0.30 2.96 -8.16
N PHE A 65 1.24 3.69 -7.55
CA PHE A 65 2.57 3.19 -7.14
C PHE A 65 2.50 1.93 -6.27
N PHE A 66 1.46 1.80 -5.42
CA PHE A 66 1.33 0.66 -4.51
C PHE A 66 0.63 -0.56 -5.13
N ARG A 67 0.22 -0.48 -6.41
CA ARG A 67 -0.53 -1.55 -7.10
C ARG A 67 0.37 -2.53 -7.87
N GLY A 68 1.64 -2.19 -8.05
CA GLY A 68 2.60 -3.03 -8.78
C GLY A 68 3.00 -4.31 -8.04
N GLN A 69 3.76 -5.17 -8.72
CA GLN A 69 4.24 -6.44 -8.14
C GLN A 69 5.27 -6.23 -7.02
N TYR A 70 5.95 -5.08 -6.99
CA TYR A 70 6.89 -4.75 -5.93
C TYR A 70 6.15 -4.49 -4.61
N THR A 71 6.48 -5.29 -3.59
CA THR A 71 5.84 -5.21 -2.26
C THR A 71 6.76 -4.67 -1.16
N GLY A 72 7.98 -4.24 -1.49
CA GLY A 72 8.96 -3.78 -0.49
C GLY A 72 8.50 -2.54 0.30
N TRP A 73 7.60 -1.74 -0.27
CA TRP A 73 6.94 -0.64 0.44
C TRP A 73 6.15 -1.11 1.69
N LYS A 74 5.62 -2.33 1.72
CA LYS A 74 4.94 -2.89 2.91
C LYS A 74 5.90 -3.00 4.09
N ASN A 75 7.17 -3.29 3.83
CA ASN A 75 8.20 -3.32 4.86
C ASN A 75 8.47 -1.92 5.41
N SER A 76 8.60 -0.93 4.53
CA SER A 76 8.76 0.47 4.93
C SER A 76 7.58 0.97 5.77
N VAL A 77 6.34 0.58 5.43
CA VAL A 77 5.15 0.90 6.25
C VAL A 77 5.27 0.30 7.65
N ARG A 78 5.54 -1.00 7.77
CA ARG A 78 5.68 -1.66 9.09
C ARG A 78 6.81 -1.06 9.91
N HIS A 79 7.95 -0.77 9.28
CA HIS A 79 9.08 -0.13 9.94
C HIS A 79 8.70 1.26 10.49
N ASN A 80 8.00 2.08 9.72
CA ASN A 80 7.57 3.41 10.17
C ASN A 80 6.54 3.35 11.30
N LEU A 81 5.65 2.37 11.28
CA LEU A 81 4.68 2.14 12.36
C LEU A 81 5.35 1.74 13.67
N SER A 82 6.45 0.98 13.61
CA SER A 82 7.20 0.57 14.80
C SER A 82 8.19 1.62 15.30
N LEU A 83 8.77 2.41 14.38
CA LEU A 83 9.84 3.35 14.71
C LEU A 83 9.33 4.69 15.24
N ASN A 84 8.17 5.16 14.77
CA ASN A 84 7.69 6.49 15.10
C ASN A 84 6.59 6.45 16.15
N GLU A 85 6.83 7.11 17.29
CA GLU A 85 5.89 7.22 18.42
C GLU A 85 4.57 7.93 18.07
N VAL A 86 4.54 8.63 16.94
CA VAL A 86 3.32 9.25 16.40
C VAL A 86 2.22 8.22 16.09
N PHE A 87 2.58 6.94 15.91
CA PHE A 87 1.64 5.85 15.69
C PHE A 87 1.53 4.98 16.94
N ILE A 88 0.37 5.00 17.56
CA ILE A 88 0.11 4.23 18.78
C ILE A 88 -0.54 2.89 18.41
N LYS A 89 0.09 1.79 18.82
CA LYS A 89 -0.45 0.44 18.67
C LYS A 89 -1.48 0.17 19.77
N LEU A 90 -2.71 -0.14 19.39
CA LEU A 90 -3.77 -0.47 20.33
C LEU A 90 -3.88 -1.99 20.58
N PRO A 91 -4.15 -2.43 21.83
CA PRO A 91 -4.41 -3.83 22.15
C PRO A 91 -5.67 -4.36 21.45
N LYS A 92 -5.68 -5.65 21.11
CA LYS A 92 -6.88 -6.32 20.58
C LYS A 92 -7.93 -6.41 21.68
N GLY A 93 -8.97 -5.58 21.60
CA GLY A 93 -10.11 -5.58 22.54
C GLY A 93 -10.42 -4.23 23.20
N GLU A 94 -9.51 -3.27 23.17
CA GLU A 94 -9.73 -1.92 23.74
C GLU A 94 -10.27 -0.95 22.70
N TYR A 95 -11.57 -1.07 22.39
CA TYR A 95 -12.23 -0.17 21.44
C TYR A 95 -12.81 1.10 22.06
N MET A 96 -12.80 1.27 23.39
CA MET A 96 -13.75 2.22 24.02
C MET A 96 -13.17 3.42 24.76
N ASN A 97 -11.86 3.60 24.92
CA ASN A 97 -11.36 4.78 25.64
C ASN A 97 -10.05 5.31 25.02
N ALA A 98 -10.14 6.13 23.97
CA ALA A 98 -9.03 7.00 23.61
C ALA A 98 -9.56 8.40 23.34
N HIS A 99 -9.78 9.16 24.42
CA HIS A 99 -9.74 10.61 24.33
C HIS A 99 -8.28 11.01 24.05
N ASN A 100 -7.96 11.29 22.78
CA ASN A 100 -7.07 12.35 22.30
C ASN A 100 -6.45 12.02 20.92
N SER A 101 -6.83 12.84 19.94
CA SER A 101 -6.02 13.54 18.92
C SER A 101 -4.90 12.86 18.12
N LEU A 102 -4.50 11.61 18.38
CA LEU A 102 -3.39 10.96 17.68
C LEU A 102 -3.88 9.80 16.77
N PRO A 103 -3.23 9.60 15.61
CA PRO A 103 -3.56 8.49 14.71
C PRO A 103 -3.27 7.14 15.38
N THR A 104 -4.27 6.28 15.48
CA THR A 104 -4.12 4.97 16.14
C THR A 104 -4.09 3.81 15.15
N LEU A 105 -3.17 2.87 15.36
CA LEU A 105 -3.08 1.62 14.61
C LEU A 105 -3.77 0.50 15.41
N ASN A 106 -4.82 -0.08 14.84
CA ASN A 106 -5.42 -1.31 15.36
C ASN A 106 -4.64 -2.53 14.84
N CYS A 107 -4.44 -3.53 15.69
CA CYS A 107 -3.73 -4.75 15.31
C CYS A 107 -4.61 -5.73 14.53
#